data_AF-A0A2J7PE68-F1
#
_entry.id   AF-A0A2J7PE68-F1
#
_cell.length_a   1.000
_cell.length_b   1.000
_cell.length_c   1.000
_cell.angle_alpha   90.00
_cell.angle_beta   90.00
_cell.angle_gamma   90.00
#
_symmetry.space_group_name_H-M   'P 1'
#
loop_
_entity.id
_entity.type
_entity.pdbx_description
1 polymer ?
#
loop_
_entity_poly.entity_id
_entity_poly.type
_entity_poly.pdbx_seq_one_letter_code
_entity_poly.pdbx_strand_id
1 'polypeptide(L)'
;MFTNAVIMQRLVCGFIVCMCCVQINLLYQDMLRKRQELERLQRAGKFKYEYDSDEETDGGTWEHRLRLQEMEATQRWAEELTEKAKGKHHIGDFLPPDELERFLEKYNALKEGREPDLSDYKEFKLKEDNIGFQMLQKLGWTEGQGLGSEGHGIVDPVNKASSRPENQGLGVERPDDVSHGDDEYDAYRKRMMLAYRFRPNPLNNPRRPYY
;
A
#
# COMPACT_ATOMS: atom_id res chain seq x y z
N MET A 1 -2.09 49.06 -34.21
CA MET A 1 -1.91 47.85 -33.38
C MET A 1 -3.24 47.37 -32.77
N PHE A 2 -4.32 47.23 -33.56
CA PHE A 2 -5.65 46.84 -33.03
C PHE A 2 -6.24 45.59 -33.70
N THR A 3 -5.42 44.79 -34.39
CA THR A 3 -5.89 43.58 -35.09
C THR A 3 -5.61 42.27 -34.34
N ASN A 4 -4.72 42.27 -33.32
CA ASN A 4 -4.34 41.03 -32.62
C ASN A 4 -5.20 40.71 -31.37
N ALA A 5 -5.90 41.68 -30.78
CA ALA A 5 -6.70 41.46 -29.57
C ALA A 5 -8.02 40.71 -29.85
N VAL A 6 -8.64 40.93 -31.02
CA VAL A 6 -9.93 40.32 -31.39
C VAL A 6 -9.78 38.84 -31.76
N ILE A 7 -8.60 38.43 -32.24
CA ILE A 7 -8.31 37.04 -32.62
C ILE A 7 -8.11 36.16 -31.37
N MET A 8 -7.43 36.68 -30.33
CA MET A 8 -7.25 35.94 -29.08
C MET A 8 -8.57 35.74 -28.31
N GLN A 9 -9.49 36.72 -28.36
CA GLN A 9 -10.77 36.62 -27.64
C GLN A 9 -11.74 35.60 -28.28
N ARG A 10 -11.60 35.31 -29.58
CA ARG A 10 -12.36 34.25 -30.27
C ARG A 10 -11.82 32.83 -29.99
N LEU A 11 -10.51 32.67 -29.81
CA LEU A 11 -9.88 31.38 -29.51
C LEU A 11 -10.16 30.88 -28.09
N VAL A 12 -10.18 31.79 -27.10
CA VAL A 12 -10.47 31.42 -25.69
C VAL A 12 -11.96 31.09 -25.50
N CYS A 13 -12.86 31.75 -26.24
CA CYS A 13 -14.30 31.47 -26.18
C CYS A 13 -14.68 30.15 -26.88
N GLY A 14 -14.00 29.77 -27.98
CA GLY A 14 -14.26 28.51 -28.69
C GLY A 14 -13.85 27.24 -27.91
N PHE A 15 -12.78 27.31 -27.11
CA PHE A 15 -12.30 26.16 -26.32
C PHE A 15 -13.15 25.89 -25.07
N ILE A 16 -13.61 26.93 -24.37
CA ILE A 16 -14.43 26.80 -23.15
C ILE A 16 -15.84 26.28 -23.47
N VAL A 17 -16.44 26.72 -24.58
CA VAL A 17 -17.75 26.21 -25.05
C VAL A 17 -17.66 24.73 -25.47
N CYS A 18 -16.52 24.30 -26.04
CA CYS A 18 -16.28 22.92 -26.44
C CYS A 18 -16.21 21.96 -25.24
N MET A 19 -15.50 22.34 -24.17
CA MET A 19 -15.31 21.48 -23.00
C MET A 19 -16.63 21.23 -22.24
N CYS A 20 -17.48 22.26 -22.12
CA CYS A 20 -18.82 22.12 -21.51
C CYS A 20 -19.76 21.24 -22.36
N CYS A 21 -19.71 21.37 -23.69
CA CYS A 21 -20.43 20.47 -24.60
C CYS A 21 -19.96 19.02 -24.50
N VAL A 22 -18.65 18.77 -24.35
CA VAL A 22 -18.11 17.42 -24.18
C VAL A 22 -18.56 16.82 -22.84
N GLN A 23 -18.52 17.59 -21.76
CA GLN A 23 -18.96 17.14 -20.44
C GLN A 23 -20.46 16.86 -20.38
N ILE A 24 -21.29 17.70 -21.01
CA ILE A 24 -22.74 17.48 -21.13
C ILE A 24 -23.03 16.24 -21.96
N ASN A 25 -22.33 16.03 -23.08
CA ASN A 25 -22.48 14.82 -23.89
C ASN A 25 -22.07 13.56 -23.12
N LEU A 26 -21.02 13.59 -22.31
CA LEU A 26 -20.59 12.46 -21.48
C LEU A 26 -21.63 12.13 -20.40
N LEU A 27 -22.17 13.16 -19.73
CA LEU A 27 -23.27 13.03 -18.76
C LEU A 27 -24.53 12.46 -19.42
N TYR A 28 -24.86 12.91 -20.63
CA TYR A 28 -26.01 12.41 -21.39
C TYR A 28 -25.83 10.94 -21.77
N GLN A 29 -24.64 10.54 -22.23
CA GLN A 29 -24.32 9.14 -22.50
C GLN A 29 -24.39 8.27 -21.24
N ASP A 30 -23.92 8.74 -20.09
CA ASP A 30 -24.04 8.04 -18.81
C ASP A 30 -25.49 7.89 -18.34
N MET A 31 -26.31 8.94 -18.49
CA MET A 31 -27.74 8.89 -18.16
C MET A 31 -28.49 7.90 -19.06
N LEU A 32 -28.17 7.84 -20.35
CA LEU A 32 -28.73 6.86 -21.28
C LEU A 32 -28.32 5.42 -20.90
N ARG A 33 -27.04 5.20 -20.56
CA ARG A 33 -26.57 3.88 -20.09
C ARG A 33 -27.30 3.42 -18.84
N LYS A 34 -27.40 4.28 -17.83
CA LYS A 34 -28.11 3.97 -16.57
C LYS A 34 -29.59 3.68 -16.83
N ARG A 35 -30.24 4.43 -17.73
CA ARG A 35 -31.64 4.20 -18.10
C ARG A 35 -31.85 2.86 -18.80
N GLN A 36 -30.98 2.48 -19.73
CA GLN A 36 -31.00 1.17 -20.38
C GLN A 36 -30.77 0.03 -19.38
N GLU A 37 -29.88 0.23 -18.43
CA GLU A 37 -29.60 -0.75 -17.37
C GLU A 37 -30.81 -0.95 -16.44
N LEU A 38 -31.47 0.14 -16.05
CA LEU A 38 -32.73 0.12 -15.31
C LEU A 38 -33.83 -0.60 -16.09
N GLU A 39 -34.02 -0.31 -17.38
CA GLU A 39 -34.99 -1.01 -18.24
C GLU A 39 -34.66 -2.50 -18.37
N ARG A 40 -33.38 -2.86 -18.47
CA ARG A 40 -32.92 -4.25 -18.53
C ARG A 40 -33.22 -4.99 -17.24
N LEU A 41 -32.92 -4.37 -16.10
CA LEU A 41 -33.22 -4.92 -14.77
C LEU A 41 -34.74 -5.06 -14.58
N GLN A 42 -35.51 -4.05 -14.99
CA GLN A 42 -36.97 -4.05 -14.95
C GLN A 42 -37.58 -5.14 -15.84
N ARG A 43 -37.05 -5.34 -17.06
CA ARG A 43 -37.46 -6.44 -17.95
C ARG A 43 -37.06 -7.82 -17.42
N ALA A 44 -35.95 -7.90 -16.69
CA ALA A 44 -35.52 -9.09 -15.98
C ALA A 44 -36.30 -9.33 -14.67
N GLY A 45 -37.30 -8.48 -14.37
CA GLY A 45 -38.10 -8.55 -13.13
C GLY A 45 -37.32 -8.16 -11.87
N LYS A 46 -36.08 -7.67 -11.99
CA LYS A 46 -35.23 -7.27 -10.88
C LYS A 46 -35.45 -5.80 -10.58
N PHE A 47 -36.37 -5.49 -9.68
CA PHE A 47 -36.60 -4.12 -9.23
C PHE A 47 -35.62 -3.76 -8.11
N LYS A 48 -35.08 -2.53 -8.11
CA LYS A 48 -34.15 -2.05 -7.06
C LYS A 48 -34.78 -2.06 -5.66
N TYR A 49 -36.12 -1.99 -5.59
CA TYR A 49 -36.91 -1.90 -4.36
C TYR A 49 -38.00 -2.98 -4.34
N GLU A 50 -37.63 -4.21 -4.67
CA GLU A 50 -38.47 -5.37 -4.36
C GLU A 50 -38.33 -5.64 -2.86
N TYR A 51 -39.46 -5.65 -2.14
CA TYR A 51 -39.48 -6.09 -0.75
C TYR A 51 -39.26 -7.60 -0.77
N ASP A 52 -38.22 -8.07 -0.05
CA ASP A 52 -37.94 -9.50 0.14
C ASP A 52 -39.21 -10.10 0.78
N SER A 53 -39.95 -10.90 0.01
CA SER A 53 -41.13 -11.60 0.51
C SER A 53 -40.68 -12.50 1.66
N ASP A 54 -41.25 -12.29 2.83
CA ASP A 54 -40.96 -13.02 4.06
C ASP A 54 -41.56 -14.45 4.06
N GLU A 55 -42.04 -14.94 2.92
CA GLU A 55 -42.73 -16.23 2.80
C GLU A 55 -41.79 -17.44 2.70
N GLU A 56 -40.51 -17.25 2.37
CA GLU A 56 -39.50 -18.33 2.31
C GLU A 56 -38.42 -18.15 3.39
N THR A 57 -38.60 -18.81 4.54
CA THR A 57 -37.66 -18.79 5.67
C THR A 57 -36.76 -20.03 5.74
N ASP A 58 -36.57 -20.75 4.63
CA ASP A 58 -35.58 -21.82 4.57
C ASP A 58 -34.17 -21.23 4.47
N GLY A 59 -33.38 -21.31 5.55
CA GLY A 59 -32.03 -20.72 5.63
C GLY A 59 -31.94 -19.28 6.15
N GLY A 60 -33.06 -18.68 6.60
CA GLY A 60 -33.11 -17.35 7.23
C GLY A 60 -33.20 -16.17 6.25
N THR A 61 -33.33 -14.95 6.78
CA THR A 61 -33.49 -13.72 5.98
C THR A 61 -32.24 -13.39 5.13
N TRP A 62 -32.34 -12.45 4.19
CA TRP A 62 -31.19 -11.97 3.41
C TRP A 62 -29.99 -11.53 4.29
N GLU A 63 -30.24 -10.89 5.43
CA GLU A 63 -29.18 -10.52 6.38
C GLU A 63 -28.47 -11.74 6.97
N HIS A 64 -29.20 -12.82 7.28
CA HIS A 64 -28.62 -14.08 7.75
C HIS A 64 -27.77 -14.74 6.65
N ARG A 65 -28.22 -14.70 5.40
CA ARG A 65 -27.45 -15.20 4.24
C ARG A 65 -26.16 -14.40 4.02
N LEU A 66 -26.22 -13.08 4.15
CA LEU A 66 -25.03 -12.22 4.05
C LEU A 66 -24.03 -12.50 5.18
N ARG A 67 -24.51 -12.61 6.42
CA ARG A 67 -23.66 -12.98 7.57
C ARG A 67 -23.04 -14.37 7.41
N LEU A 68 -23.80 -15.33 6.89
CA LEU A 68 -23.28 -16.66 6.61
C LEU A 68 -22.18 -16.63 5.55
N GLN A 69 -22.33 -15.82 4.49
CA GLN A 69 -21.29 -15.61 3.49
C GLN A 69 -20.04 -14.93 4.08
N GLU A 70 -20.21 -13.94 4.97
CA GLU A 70 -19.09 -13.35 5.72
C GLU A 70 -18.37 -14.39 6.58
N MET A 71 -19.13 -15.24 7.27
CA MET A 71 -18.58 -16.34 8.09
C MET A 71 -17.84 -17.35 7.23
N GLU A 72 -18.39 -17.75 6.09
CA GLU A 72 -17.76 -18.69 5.16
C GLU A 72 -16.47 -18.11 4.56
N ALA A 73 -16.48 -16.83 4.16
CA ALA A 73 -15.28 -16.15 3.68
C ALA A 73 -14.19 -16.09 4.77
N THR A 74 -14.58 -15.79 6.01
CA THR A 74 -13.67 -15.78 7.17
C THR A 74 -13.12 -17.17 7.45
N GLN A 75 -13.95 -18.20 7.37
CA GLN A 75 -13.54 -19.59 7.56
C GLN A 75 -12.54 -20.02 6.49
N ARG A 76 -12.83 -19.78 5.20
CA ARG A 76 -11.91 -20.12 4.09
C ARG A 76 -10.57 -19.42 4.23
N TRP A 77 -10.58 -18.14 4.61
CA TRP A 77 -9.36 -17.39 4.90
C TRP A 77 -8.57 -17.98 6.07
N ALA A 78 -9.26 -18.34 7.15
CA ALA A 78 -8.65 -18.99 8.32
C ALA A 78 -8.00 -20.33 7.94
N GLU A 79 -8.70 -21.16 7.17
CA GLU A 79 -8.20 -22.45 6.68
C GLU A 79 -6.95 -22.26 5.81
N GLU A 80 -6.98 -21.33 4.85
CA GLU A 80 -5.82 -21.03 4.00
C GLU A 80 -4.60 -20.58 4.83
N LEU A 81 -4.81 -19.74 5.85
CA LEU A 81 -3.76 -19.32 6.77
C LEU A 81 -3.22 -20.48 7.62
N THR A 82 -4.09 -21.38 8.08
CA THR A 82 -3.69 -22.57 8.84
C THR A 82 -2.92 -23.55 7.96
N GLU A 83 -3.34 -23.77 6.72
CA GLU A 83 -2.61 -24.58 5.73
C GLU A 83 -1.21 -24.01 5.47
N LYS A 84 -1.10 -22.71 5.20
CA LYS A 84 0.19 -22.03 5.01
C LYS A 84 1.10 -22.08 6.24
N ALA A 85 0.54 -22.25 7.44
CA ALA A 85 1.27 -22.37 8.69
C ALA A 85 1.70 -23.81 9.02
N LYS A 86 1.23 -24.83 8.28
CA LYS A 86 1.60 -26.23 8.55
C LYS A 86 3.11 -26.42 8.43
N GLY A 87 3.70 -27.10 9.41
CA GLY A 87 5.14 -27.39 9.46
C GLY A 87 6.00 -26.29 10.07
N LYS A 88 5.45 -25.11 10.36
CA LYS A 88 6.14 -24.03 11.10
C LYS A 88 5.71 -24.07 12.56
N HIS A 89 6.63 -24.42 13.45
CA HIS A 89 6.33 -24.65 14.86
C HIS A 89 7.09 -23.68 15.78
N HIS A 90 8.26 -23.20 15.36
CA HIS A 90 9.01 -22.21 16.11
C HIS A 90 8.54 -20.80 15.73
N ILE A 91 8.49 -19.91 16.72
CA ILE A 91 8.03 -18.54 16.48
C ILE A 91 8.93 -17.80 15.47
N GLY A 92 10.23 -18.14 15.42
CA GLY A 92 11.16 -17.63 14.41
C GLY A 92 10.87 -18.07 12.97
N ASP A 93 10.14 -19.17 12.73
CA ASP A 93 9.82 -19.68 11.38
C ASP A 93 8.86 -18.76 10.61
N PHE A 94 8.17 -17.87 11.35
CA PHE A 94 7.22 -16.91 10.81
C PHE A 94 7.87 -15.57 10.45
N LEU A 95 9.14 -15.36 10.83
CA LEU A 95 9.87 -14.15 10.50
C LEU A 95 10.39 -14.22 9.05
N PRO A 96 10.03 -13.28 8.16
CA PRO A 96 10.59 -13.22 6.82
C PRO A 96 12.14 -13.10 6.85
N PRO A 97 12.86 -13.74 5.91
CA PRO A 97 14.33 -13.73 5.89
C PRO A 97 14.90 -12.32 5.79
N ASP A 98 14.32 -11.47 4.94
CA ASP A 98 14.79 -10.10 4.70
C ASP A 98 14.69 -9.23 5.96
N GLU A 99 13.63 -9.43 6.75
CA GLU A 99 13.46 -8.71 8.02
C GLU A 99 14.38 -9.24 9.12
N LEU A 100 14.67 -10.54 9.10
CA LEU A 100 15.67 -11.12 9.98
C LEU A 100 17.06 -10.55 9.69
N GLU A 101 17.43 -10.44 8.41
CA GLU A 101 18.70 -9.82 7.98
C GLU A 101 18.79 -8.38 8.45
N ARG A 102 17.74 -7.58 8.21
CA ARG A 102 17.66 -6.19 8.68
C ARG A 102 17.77 -6.07 10.20
N PHE A 103 17.15 -6.99 10.95
CA PHE A 103 17.24 -7.04 12.41
C PHE A 103 18.67 -7.35 12.88
N LEU A 104 19.32 -8.35 12.27
CA LEU A 104 20.68 -8.75 12.61
C LEU A 104 21.69 -7.66 12.25
N GLU A 105 21.54 -7.01 11.10
CA GLU A 105 22.39 -5.87 10.70
C GLU A 105 22.26 -4.73 11.70
N LYS A 106 21.03 -4.39 12.11
CA LYS A 106 20.81 -3.38 13.16
C LYS A 106 21.47 -3.76 14.48
N TYR A 107 21.36 -5.02 14.91
CA TYR A 107 22.00 -5.52 16.14
C TYR A 107 23.53 -5.47 16.06
N ASN A 108 24.11 -5.94 14.95
CA ASN A 108 25.55 -5.96 14.73
C ASN A 108 26.13 -4.54 14.62
N ALA A 109 25.49 -3.67 13.85
CA ALA A 109 25.88 -2.27 13.73
C ALA A 109 25.89 -1.57 15.10
N LEU A 110 24.87 -1.84 15.94
CA LEU A 110 24.81 -1.28 17.29
C LEU A 110 25.91 -1.83 18.21
N LYS A 111 26.24 -3.12 18.11
CA LYS A 111 27.38 -3.72 18.85
C LYS A 111 28.73 -3.18 18.40
N GLU A 112 28.88 -2.89 17.11
CA GLU A 112 30.10 -2.35 16.52
C GLU A 112 30.19 -0.81 16.63
N GLY A 113 29.12 -0.15 17.08
CA GLY A 113 29.03 1.32 17.10
C GLY A 113 29.01 1.96 15.71
N ARG A 114 28.64 1.19 14.67
CA ARG A 114 28.44 1.68 13.30
C ARG A 114 26.98 2.11 13.12
N GLU A 115 26.73 3.08 12.23
CA GLU A 115 25.37 3.34 11.77
C GLU A 115 24.87 2.15 10.93
N PRO A 116 23.67 1.61 11.20
CA PRO A 116 23.12 0.50 10.42
C PRO A 116 22.93 0.88 8.95
N ASP A 117 23.46 0.07 8.04
CA ASP A 117 23.24 0.24 6.61
C ASP A 117 21.84 -0.29 6.24
N LEU A 118 20.86 0.60 6.24
CA LEU A 118 19.47 0.31 5.84
C LEU A 118 19.21 0.71 4.38
N SER A 119 20.24 0.69 3.52
CA SER A 119 20.10 1.20 2.16
C SER A 119 19.28 0.25 1.28
N ASP A 120 17.96 0.51 1.22
CA ASP A 120 17.07 0.02 0.15
C ASP A 120 17.69 0.28 -1.24
N TYR A 121 18.56 1.30 -1.34
CA TYR A 121 19.33 1.63 -2.52
C TYR A 121 20.16 0.45 -3.05
N LYS A 122 20.75 -0.39 -2.20
CA LYS A 122 21.56 -1.54 -2.65
C LYS A 122 20.71 -2.61 -3.32
N GLU A 123 19.50 -2.83 -2.81
CA GLU A 123 18.55 -3.82 -3.34
C GLU A 123 17.84 -3.32 -4.60
N PHE A 124 17.47 -2.04 -4.63
CA PHE A 124 16.65 -1.44 -5.69
C PHE A 124 17.42 -0.48 -6.62
N LYS A 125 18.74 -0.62 -6.70
CA LYS A 125 19.56 0.22 -7.57
C LYS A 125 19.06 0.15 -9.01
N LEU A 126 18.76 1.32 -9.60
CA LEU A 126 18.35 1.41 -11.00
C LEU A 126 19.49 0.91 -11.89
N LYS A 127 19.14 0.02 -12.82
CA LYS A 127 20.05 -0.51 -13.84
C LYS A 127 20.10 0.44 -15.05
N GLU A 128 21.08 0.20 -15.91
CA GLU A 128 21.35 0.98 -17.12
C GLU A 128 20.23 0.88 -18.19
N ASP A 129 19.37 -0.11 -18.08
CA ASP A 129 18.20 -0.31 -18.92
C ASP A 129 17.07 0.71 -18.65
N ASN A 130 17.12 1.40 -17.50
CA ASN A 130 16.11 2.37 -17.13
C ASN A 130 16.21 3.64 -17.99
N ILE A 131 15.07 4.09 -18.51
CA ILE A 131 14.98 5.29 -19.37
C ILE A 131 15.53 6.54 -18.65
N GLY A 132 15.25 6.70 -17.35
CA GLY A 132 15.75 7.82 -16.56
C GLY A 132 17.27 7.80 -16.40
N PHE A 133 17.85 6.63 -16.23
CA PHE A 133 19.31 6.44 -16.17
C PHE A 133 19.98 6.87 -17.48
N GLN A 134 19.44 6.43 -18.62
CA GLN A 134 19.94 6.80 -19.95
C GLN A 134 19.77 8.29 -20.25
N MET A 135 18.68 8.91 -19.79
CA MET A 135 18.47 10.35 -19.93
C MET A 135 19.52 11.14 -19.16
N LEU A 136 19.82 10.76 -17.91
CA LEU A 136 20.85 11.40 -17.11
C LEU A 136 22.24 11.26 -17.74
N GLN A 137 22.60 10.06 -18.21
CA GLN A 137 23.85 9.85 -18.94
C GLN A 137 23.97 10.76 -20.18
N LYS A 138 22.90 10.92 -20.96
CA LYS A 138 22.89 11.82 -22.12
C LYS A 138 23.04 13.29 -21.77
N LEU A 139 22.62 13.69 -20.57
CA LEU A 139 22.81 15.04 -20.04
C LEU A 139 24.21 15.25 -19.44
N GLY A 140 25.08 14.24 -19.49
CA GLY A 140 26.47 14.31 -19.01
C GLY A 140 26.65 13.89 -17.55
N TRP A 141 25.63 13.31 -16.91
CA TRP A 141 25.78 12.72 -15.59
C TRP A 141 26.41 11.33 -15.68
N THR A 142 27.44 11.07 -14.86
CA THR A 142 28.08 9.75 -14.77
C THR A 142 27.68 9.04 -13.47
N GLU A 143 27.55 7.71 -13.53
CA GLU A 143 27.23 6.90 -12.37
C GLU A 143 28.27 7.11 -11.25
N GLY A 144 27.79 7.31 -10.02
CA GLY A 144 28.62 7.58 -8.85
C GLY A 144 29.01 9.05 -8.65
N GLN A 145 28.65 9.95 -9.58
CA GLN A 145 28.84 11.39 -9.40
C GLN A 145 27.61 12.03 -8.76
N GLY A 146 27.83 12.91 -7.78
CA GLY A 146 26.79 13.75 -7.21
C GLY A 146 26.23 14.73 -8.25
N LEU A 147 24.96 15.10 -8.12
CA LEU A 147 24.36 16.13 -8.99
C LEU A 147 24.81 17.55 -8.58
N GLY A 148 24.72 18.51 -9.48
CA GLY A 148 25.06 19.92 -9.24
C GLY A 148 26.23 20.40 -10.09
N SER A 149 26.45 21.73 -10.12
CA SER A 149 27.49 22.35 -10.97
C SER A 149 28.91 21.88 -10.66
N GLU A 150 29.19 21.58 -9.39
CA GLU A 150 30.49 21.09 -8.91
C GLU A 150 30.46 19.59 -8.56
N GLY A 151 29.33 18.90 -8.80
CA GLY A 151 29.17 17.48 -8.47
C GLY A 151 29.15 17.15 -6.97
N HIS A 152 28.95 18.14 -6.10
CA HIS A 152 28.90 17.99 -4.64
C HIS A 152 27.54 17.52 -4.09
N GLY A 153 26.59 17.17 -4.95
CA GLY A 153 25.30 16.62 -4.52
C GLY A 153 25.43 15.27 -3.83
N ILE A 154 24.42 14.92 -3.06
CA ILE A 154 24.30 13.62 -2.41
C ILE A 154 24.28 12.53 -3.49
N VAL A 155 25.15 11.52 -3.36
CA VAL A 155 25.29 10.40 -4.30
C VAL A 155 24.27 9.30 -3.98
N ASP A 156 24.24 8.87 -2.72
CA ASP A 156 23.33 7.82 -2.27
C ASP A 156 22.04 8.43 -1.72
N PRO A 157 20.85 7.93 -2.09
CA PRO A 157 19.58 8.43 -1.57
C PRO A 157 19.54 8.41 -0.03
N VAL A 158 18.93 9.43 0.55
CA VAL A 158 18.68 9.46 2.00
C VAL A 158 17.61 8.43 2.35
N ASN A 159 17.93 7.53 3.27
CA ASN A 159 17.01 6.48 3.73
C ASN A 159 15.73 7.09 4.33
N LYS A 160 14.59 6.41 4.12
CA LYS A 160 13.33 6.82 4.75
C LYS A 160 13.43 6.68 6.26
N ALA A 161 13.02 7.71 6.99
CA ALA A 161 12.83 7.60 8.43
C ALA A 161 11.81 6.50 8.76
N SER A 162 11.97 5.86 9.93
CA SER A 162 11.06 4.81 10.40
C SER A 162 9.60 5.27 10.34
N SER A 163 8.78 4.59 9.54
CA SER A 163 7.36 4.93 9.39
C SER A 163 6.63 4.61 10.69
N ARG A 164 6.11 5.64 11.36
CA ARG A 164 5.36 5.46 12.61
C ARG A 164 3.92 5.04 12.29
N PRO A 165 3.37 4.03 12.98
CA PRO A 165 1.93 3.79 12.93
C PRO A 165 1.18 5.01 13.52
N GLU A 166 -0.04 5.22 13.04
CA GLU A 166 -0.80 6.47 13.14
C GLU A 166 -0.98 6.98 14.58
N ASN A 167 -0.83 8.31 14.77
CA ASN A 167 -0.97 9.08 16.02
C ASN A 167 0.02 8.78 17.16
N GLN A 168 1.15 8.10 16.89
CA GLN A 168 2.18 7.91 17.92
C GLN A 168 2.98 9.21 18.15
N GLY A 169 3.10 9.65 19.41
CA GLY A 169 3.84 10.86 19.78
C GLY A 169 5.34 10.77 19.47
N LEU A 170 5.98 11.91 19.20
CA LEU A 170 7.42 11.99 18.95
C LEU A 170 8.22 11.47 20.17
N GLY A 171 9.32 10.77 19.94
CA GLY A 171 10.16 10.18 21.00
C GLY A 171 9.68 8.85 21.58
N VAL A 172 8.48 8.35 21.22
CA VAL A 172 8.08 7.00 21.63
C VAL A 172 8.86 5.97 20.80
N GLU A 173 9.81 5.30 21.42
CA GLU A 173 10.55 4.19 20.82
C GLU A 173 9.64 2.98 20.64
N ARG A 174 9.89 2.19 19.60
CA ARG A 174 9.15 0.95 19.43
C ARG A 174 9.81 -0.13 20.30
N PRO A 175 9.03 -0.94 21.01
CA PRO A 175 9.51 -2.03 21.86
C PRO A 175 10.29 -3.11 21.09
N ASP A 176 10.01 -3.27 19.80
CA ASP A 176 10.68 -4.20 18.89
C ASP A 176 12.07 -3.73 18.44
N ASP A 177 12.42 -2.45 18.67
CA ASP A 177 13.70 -1.91 18.26
C ASP A 177 14.83 -2.33 19.21
N VAL A 178 15.95 -2.73 18.61
CA VAL A 178 17.20 -3.04 19.32
C VAL A 178 17.80 -1.75 19.91
N SER A 179 18.18 -1.79 21.18
CA SER A 179 18.80 -0.72 21.94
C SER A 179 20.22 -1.11 22.38
N HIS A 180 21.09 -0.11 22.62
CA HIS A 180 22.49 -0.34 22.98
C HIS A 180 22.63 -1.06 24.33
N GLY A 181 21.62 -1.00 25.19
CA GLY A 181 21.59 -1.68 26.49
C GLY A 181 21.08 -3.12 26.44
N ASP A 182 20.69 -3.65 25.28
CA ASP A 182 20.10 -4.98 25.18
C ASP A 182 21.15 -6.09 25.34
N ASP A 183 20.89 -7.04 26.23
CA ASP A 183 21.64 -8.29 26.30
C ASP A 183 21.28 -9.23 25.12
N GLU A 184 22.07 -10.28 24.90
CA GLU A 184 21.79 -11.31 23.88
C GLU A 184 20.39 -11.92 24.06
N TYR A 185 19.96 -12.10 25.32
CA TYR A 185 18.61 -12.56 25.63
C TYR A 185 17.53 -11.54 25.23
N ASP A 186 17.78 -10.24 25.42
CA ASP A 186 16.83 -9.18 25.04
C ASP A 186 16.72 -9.05 23.52
N ALA A 187 17.85 -9.13 22.80
CA ALA A 187 17.86 -9.17 21.35
C ALA A 187 17.12 -10.40 20.79
N TYR A 188 17.33 -11.58 21.40
CA TYR A 188 16.56 -12.78 21.07
C TYR A 188 15.06 -12.56 21.30
N ARG A 189 14.67 -12.02 22.46
CA ARG A 189 13.27 -11.73 22.80
C ARG A 189 12.64 -10.77 21.77
N LYS A 190 13.33 -9.68 21.42
CA LYS A 190 12.87 -8.70 20.42
C LYS A 190 12.71 -9.31 19.03
N ARG A 191 13.64 -10.18 18.61
CA ARG A 191 13.51 -10.97 17.37
C ARG A 191 12.25 -11.85 17.38
N MET A 192 11.97 -12.53 18.49
CA MET A 192 10.76 -13.35 18.61
C MET A 192 9.48 -12.49 18.64
N MET A 193 9.52 -11.29 19.25
CA MET A 193 8.43 -10.33 19.21
C MET A 193 8.16 -9.82 17.78
N LEU A 194 9.21 -9.55 17.01
CA LEU A 194 9.08 -9.19 15.59
C LEU A 194 8.40 -10.32 14.80
N ALA A 195 8.84 -11.56 14.99
CA ALA A 195 8.24 -12.71 14.32
C ALA A 195 6.74 -12.91 14.65
N TYR A 196 6.32 -12.55 15.87
CA TYR A 196 4.91 -12.60 16.28
C TYR A 196 4.00 -11.70 15.43
N ARG A 197 4.53 -10.62 14.85
CA ARG A 197 3.80 -9.72 13.95
C ARG A 197 3.36 -10.43 12.66
N PHE A 198 4.21 -11.30 12.13
CA PHE A 198 4.04 -12.00 10.85
C PHE A 198 3.33 -13.34 10.98
N ARG A 199 3.15 -13.82 12.21
CA ARG A 199 2.35 -15.02 12.47
C ARG A 199 0.94 -14.82 11.90
N PRO A 200 0.37 -15.82 11.19
CA PRO A 200 -1.00 -15.76 10.70
C PRO A 200 -2.03 -15.50 11.82
N ASN A 201 -3.09 -14.75 11.50
CA ASN A 201 -4.20 -14.45 12.42
C ASN A 201 -5.54 -14.95 11.83
N PRO A 202 -5.85 -16.26 11.95
CA PRO A 202 -7.04 -16.84 11.33
C PRO A 202 -8.36 -16.22 11.82
N LEU A 203 -8.39 -15.66 13.04
CA LEU A 203 -9.58 -15.00 13.59
C LEU A 203 -9.61 -13.48 13.36
N ASN A 204 -8.60 -12.93 12.68
CA ASN A 204 -8.43 -11.50 12.39
C ASN A 204 -8.69 -10.54 13.58
N ASN A 205 -8.54 -11.02 14.82
CA ASN A 205 -8.73 -10.20 16.02
C ASN A 205 -7.56 -9.19 16.14
N PRO A 206 -7.80 -7.90 16.45
CA PRO A 206 -6.73 -6.94 16.69
C PRO A 206 -5.64 -7.49 17.62
N ARG A 207 -4.40 -7.51 17.12
CA ARG A 207 -3.23 -7.86 17.92
C ARG A 207 -2.95 -6.71 18.90
N ARG A 208 -2.98 -7.01 20.20
CA ARG A 208 -2.55 -6.04 21.22
C ARG A 208 -1.03 -5.87 21.14
N PRO A 209 -0.51 -4.65 20.98
CA PRO A 209 0.90 -4.39 21.21
C PRO A 209 1.17 -4.59 22.71
N TYR A 210 2.06 -5.52 23.05
CA TYR A 210 2.46 -5.76 24.43
C TYR A 210 3.79 -5.06 24.67
N TYR A 211 3.67 -3.82 25.20
CA TYR A 211 4.75 -2.84 25.41
C TYR A 211 5.39 -2.45 24.11
#